data_AF-A0A661G101-F1
#
_entry.id   AF-A0A661G101-F1
#
_cell.length_a   1.000
_cell.length_b   1.000
_cell.length_c   1.000
_cell.angle_alpha   90.00
_cell.angle_beta   90.00
_cell.angle_gamma   90.00
#
_symmetry.space_group_name_H-M   'P 1'
#
loop_
_entity.id
_entity.type
_entity.pdbx_description
1 polymer ?
#
loop_
_entity_poly.entity_id
_entity_poly.type
_entity_poly.pdbx_seq_one_letter_code
_entity_poly.pdbx_strand_id
1 'polypeptide(L)'
;MLALFWYGWEIAADSWRYTEVSWNSPARIQIYFFTTLIPLAAALLIIQGISECMRCILAMKSGTWLPRMEDAREIDDLMLKQAADPEIR
;
A
#
# COMPACT_ATOMS: atom_id res chain seq x y z
N MET A 1 -3.39 11.41 -2.16
CA MET A 1 -3.84 10.24 -1.37
C MET A 1 -5.12 10.53 -0.59
N LEU A 2 -5.27 11.72 0.00
CA LEU A 2 -6.54 12.12 0.63
C LEU A 2 -7.74 12.07 -0.32
N ALA A 3 -7.60 12.55 -1.56
CA ALA A 3 -8.66 12.43 -2.57
C ALA A 3 -9.02 10.97 -2.88
N LEU A 4 -8.02 10.10 -3.04
CA LEU A 4 -8.22 8.67 -3.28
C LEU A 4 -8.90 7.99 -2.08
N PHE A 5 -8.52 8.37 -0.86
CA PHE A 5 -9.17 7.89 0.36
C PHE A 5 -10.62 8.36 0.43
N TRP A 6 -10.90 9.64 0.16
CA TRP A 6 -12.24 10.22 0.21
C TRP A 6 -13.19 9.58 -0.80
N TYR A 7 -12.84 9.62 -2.08
CA TYR A 7 -13.67 9.00 -3.13
C TYR A 7 -13.73 7.48 -2.99
N GLY A 8 -12.63 6.83 -2.59
CA GLY A 8 -12.61 5.41 -2.31
C GLY A 8 -13.53 5.02 -1.15
N TRP A 9 -13.65 5.89 -0.14
CA TRP A 9 -14.54 5.68 1.00
C TRP A 9 -16.02 5.80 0.61
N GLU A 10 -16.40 6.79 -0.20
CA GLU A 10 -17.76 6.91 -0.73
C GLU A 10 -18.16 5.67 -1.53
N ILE A 11 -17.31 5.24 -2.46
CA ILE A 11 -17.54 4.04 -3.29
C ILE A 11 -17.64 2.78 -2.42
N ALA A 12 -16.74 2.62 -1.45
CA ALA A 12 -16.78 1.48 -0.55
C ALA A 12 -18.07 1.48 0.31
N ALA A 13 -18.46 2.62 0.87
CA ALA A 13 -19.67 2.73 1.66
C ALA A 13 -20.93 2.36 0.85
N ASP A 14 -20.99 2.80 -0.41
CA ASP A 14 -22.09 2.46 -1.32
C ASP A 14 -22.11 0.95 -1.65
N SER A 15 -20.97 0.35 -2.01
CA SER A 15 -20.90 -1.10 -2.27
C SER A 15 -21.29 -1.94 -1.06
N TRP A 16 -20.93 -1.51 0.16
CA TRP A 16 -21.34 -2.17 1.40
C TRP A 16 -22.83 -2.03 1.66
N ARG A 17 -23.41 -0.85 1.38
CA ARG A 17 -24.84 -0.60 1.52
C ARG A 17 -25.68 -1.46 0.58
N TYR A 18 -25.21 -1.68 -0.65
CA TYR A 18 -25.88 -2.55 -1.62
C TYR A 18 -25.53 -4.02 -1.48
N THR A 19 -24.60 -4.39 -0.59
CA THR A 19 -24.03 -5.74 -0.50
C THR A 19 -23.69 -6.29 -1.88
N GLU A 20 -22.85 -5.53 -2.60
CA GLU A 20 -22.61 -5.76 -4.01
C GLU A 20 -22.03 -7.16 -4.28
N VAL A 21 -22.66 -7.88 -5.20
CA VAL A 21 -22.30 -9.25 -5.58
C VAL A 21 -22.02 -9.33 -7.08
N SER A 22 -21.13 -10.25 -7.47
CA SER A 22 -20.82 -10.49 -8.87
C SER A 22 -22.03 -11.04 -9.61
N TRP A 23 -22.50 -10.33 -10.63
CA TRP A 23 -23.51 -10.82 -11.57
C TRP A 23 -22.97 -11.89 -12.53
N ASN A 24 -21.65 -11.97 -12.68
CA ASN A 24 -20.98 -12.86 -13.64
C ASN A 24 -20.72 -14.29 -13.12
N SER A 25 -21.01 -14.58 -11.86
CA SER A 25 -20.78 -15.91 -11.28
C SER A 25 -22.00 -16.40 -10.50
N PRO A 26 -22.48 -17.64 -10.73
CA PRO A 26 -23.57 -18.24 -9.95
C PRO A 26 -23.31 -18.24 -8.44
N ALA A 27 -22.03 -18.21 -8.04
CA ALA A 27 -21.58 -18.19 -6.65
C ALA A 27 -21.76 -16.82 -5.95
N ARG A 28 -22.15 -15.75 -6.68
CA ARG A 28 -22.37 -14.39 -6.14
C ARG A 28 -21.23 -13.92 -5.22
N ILE A 29 -20.02 -13.89 -5.76
CA ILE A 29 -18.82 -13.45 -5.03
C ILE A 29 -19.03 -12.01 -4.55
N GLN A 30 -18.70 -11.76 -3.29
CA GLN A 30 -18.90 -10.47 -2.63
C GLN A 30 -17.86 -9.46 -3.11
N ILE A 31 -18.31 -8.44 -3.87
CA ILE A 31 -17.43 -7.43 -4.49
C ILE A 31 -17.11 -6.30 -3.51
N TYR A 32 -17.97 -6.05 -2.53
CA TYR A 32 -17.80 -4.94 -1.59
C TYR A 32 -16.50 -5.02 -0.74
N PHE A 33 -15.90 -6.21 -0.58
CA PHE A 33 -14.58 -6.35 0.04
C PHE A 33 -13.45 -5.80 -0.84
N PHE A 34 -13.58 -5.91 -2.16
CA PHE A 34 -12.60 -5.39 -3.09
C PHE A 34 -12.66 -3.86 -3.16
N THR A 35 -13.86 -3.27 -3.10
CA THR A 35 -13.99 -1.81 -3.10
C THR A 35 -13.43 -1.18 -1.82
N THR A 36 -13.46 -1.88 -0.68
CA THR A 36 -12.76 -1.43 0.54
C THR A 36 -11.24 -1.45 0.47
N LEU A 37 -10.62 -2.20 -0.45
CA LEU A 37 -9.17 -2.19 -0.60
C LEU A 37 -8.66 -0.82 -1.08
N ILE A 38 -9.48 -0.06 -1.82
CA ILE A 38 -9.12 1.27 -2.34
C ILE A 38 -8.87 2.26 -1.19
N PRO A 39 -9.84 2.55 -0.30
CA PRO A 39 -9.59 3.44 0.83
C PRO A 39 -8.54 2.86 1.79
N LEU A 40 -8.48 1.54 1.98
CA LEU A 40 -7.48 0.92 2.85
C LEU A 40 -6.05 1.19 2.35
N ALA A 41 -5.78 0.94 1.07
CA ALA A 41 -4.47 1.21 0.47
C ALA A 41 -4.12 2.70 0.54
N ALA A 42 -5.09 3.58 0.29
CA ALA A 42 -4.89 5.03 0.41
C ALA A 42 -4.53 5.45 1.84
N ALA A 43 -5.17 4.87 2.85
CA ALA A 43 -4.85 5.13 4.26
C ALA A 43 -3.42 4.71 4.61
N LEU A 44 -3.01 3.51 4.18
CA LEU A 44 -1.64 3.01 4.41
C LEU A 44 -0.60 3.93 3.75
N LEU A 45 -0.86 4.43 2.54
CA LEU A 45 0.02 5.38 1.85
C LEU A 45 0.08 6.74 2.55
N ILE A 46 -1.02 7.21 3.16
CA ILE A 46 -1.01 8.44 3.96
C ILE A 46 -0.08 8.27 5.17
N ILE A 47 -0.15 7.13 5.86
CA ILE A 47 0.72 6.83 7.02
C ILE A 47 2.19 6.82 6.60
N GLN A 48 2.52 6.18 5.47
CA GLN A 48 3.88 6.18 4.92
C GLN A 48 4.36 7.60 4.57
N GLY A 49 3.50 8.41 3.94
CA GLY A 49 3.80 9.82 3.65
C GLY A 49 4.08 10.64 4.92
N ILE A 50 3.31 10.43 6.00
CA ILE A 50 3.53 11.09 7.29
C ILE A 50 4.89 10.69 7.88
N SER A 51 5.24 9.40 7.82
CA SER A 51 6.57 8.91 8.25
C SER A 51 7.70 9.63 7.51
N GLU A 52 7.55 9.86 6.20
CA GLU A 52 8.57 10.55 5.42
C GLU A 52 8.65 12.05 5.74
N CYS A 53 7.51 12.71 5.97
CA CYS A 53 7.49 14.08 6.47
C CYS A 53 8.20 14.21 7.83
N MET A 54 8.00 13.26 8.74
CA MET A 54 8.68 13.23 10.04
C MET A 54 10.20 13.04 9.88
N ARG A 55 10.65 12.18 8.95
CA ARG A 55 12.07 12.01 8.64
C ARG A 55 12.69 13.32 8.12
N CYS A 56 12.00 14.05 7.24
CA CYS A 56 12.45 15.36 6.77
C CYS A 56 12.55 16.38 7.93
N ILE A 57 11.57 16.41 8.83
CA ILE A 57 11.59 17.29 10.01
C ILE A 57 12.77 16.92 10.92
N LEU A 58 13.00 15.64 11.16
CA LEU A 58 14.10 15.18 12.01
C LEU A 58 15.46 15.51 11.37
N ALA A 59 15.59 15.32 10.05
CA ALA A 59 16.81 15.64 9.32
C ALA A 59 17.16 17.13 9.36
N MET A 60 16.17 18.03 9.29
CA MET A 60 16.37 19.46 9.49
C MET A 60 16.87 19.79 10.90
N LYS A 61 16.49 19.00 11.92
CA LYS A 61 16.89 19.20 13.32
C LYS A 61 18.25 18.58 13.65
N SER A 62 18.55 17.38 13.12
CA SER A 62 19.79 16.65 13.39
C SER A 62 20.93 17.02 12.45
N GLY A 63 20.63 17.65 11.30
CA GLY A 63 21.60 17.92 10.24
C GLY A 63 22.07 16.65 9.52
N THR A 64 21.45 15.50 9.79
CA THR A 64 21.82 14.20 9.24
C THR A 64 20.61 13.53 8.61
N TRP A 65 20.80 12.93 7.43
CA TRP A 65 19.73 12.21 6.75
C TRP A 65 19.55 10.83 7.38
N LEU A 66 18.39 10.55 7.96
CA LEU A 66 18.12 9.22 8.54
C LEU A 66 18.12 8.15 7.43
N PRO A 67 18.69 6.95 7.68
CA PRO A 67 18.61 5.86 6.73
C PRO A 67 17.15 5.53 6.41
N ARG A 68 16.87 5.27 5.13
CA ARG A 68 15.53 4.87 4.67
C ARG A 68 15.29 3.43 5.07
N MET A 69 14.07 3.11 5.51
CA MET A 69 13.69 1.71 5.62
C MET A 69 13.79 1.07 4.22
N GLU A 70 14.26 -0.17 4.19
CA GLU A 70 14.38 -0.93 2.97
C GLU A 70 12.97 -1.23 2.43
N ASP A 71 12.59 -0.57 1.35
CA ASP A 71 11.32 -0.83 0.65
C ASP A 71 11.36 -2.18 -0.08
N ALA A 72 10.20 -2.62 -0.58
CA ALA A 72 10.10 -3.79 -1.43
C ALA A 72 11.11 -3.71 -2.59
N ARG A 73 12.07 -4.65 -2.61
CA ARG A 73 13.00 -4.80 -3.73
C ARG A 73 12.30 -5.50 -4.89
N GLU A 74 12.71 -5.16 -6.11
CA GLU A 74 12.26 -5.88 -7.28
C GLU A 74 12.73 -7.35 -7.20
N ILE A 75 11.91 -8.28 -7.70
CA ILE A 75 12.23 -9.72 -7.61
C ILE A 75 13.55 -10.02 -8.34
N ASP A 76 13.79 -9.37 -9.47
CA ASP A 76 15.03 -9.52 -10.24
C ASP A 76 16.28 -9.14 -9.42
N ASP A 77 16.19 -8.08 -8.60
CA ASP A 77 17.27 -7.68 -7.69
C ASP A 77 17.50 -8.71 -6.58
N LEU A 78 16.43 -9.33 -6.07
CA LEU A 78 16.54 -10.40 -5.07
C LEU A 78 17.19 -11.64 -5.67
N MET A 79 16.80 -12.01 -6.89
CA MET A 79 17.36 -13.16 -7.62
C MET A 79 18.84 -12.95 -7.96
N LEU A 80 19.22 -11.75 -8.42
CA LEU A 80 20.62 -11.39 -8.68
C LEU A 80 21.47 -11.47 -7.41
N LYS A 81 20.96 -10.98 -6.28
CA LYS A 81 21.65 -11.09 -4.98
C LYS A 81 21.81 -12.52 -4.53
N GLN A 82 20.76 -13.33 -4.64
CA GLN A 82 20.80 -14.74 -4.25
C GLN A 82 21.74 -15.56 -5.16
N ALA A 83 21.82 -15.22 -6.45
CA ALA A 83 22.78 -15.84 -7.38
C ALA A 83 24.23 -15.36 -7.18
N ALA A 84 24.42 -14.13 -6.68
CA ALA A 84 25.73 -13.57 -6.34
C ALA A 84 26.21 -14.00 -4.95
N ASP A 85 25.35 -14.60 -4.12
CA ASP A 85 25.66 -15.02 -2.76
C ASP A 85 26.54 -16.29 -2.78
N PRO A 86 27.79 -16.24 -2.27
CA PRO A 86 28.73 -17.36 -2.37
C PRO A 86 28.37 -18.57 -1.49
N GLU A 87 27.34 -18.46 -0.64
CA GLU A 87 26.90 -19.55 0.26
C GLU A 87 26.13 -20.66 -0.48
N ILE A 88 25.69 -20.43 -1.73
CA ILE A 88 24.98 -21.41 -2.59
C ILE A 88 25.92 -22.08 -3.61
N ARG A 89 27.23 -21.78 -3.61
CA ARG A 89 28.21 -22.41 -4.53
C ARG A 89 28.98 -23.57 -3.90
#